data_AF-A0A1C2AW95-F1
#
_entry.id   AF-A0A1C2AW95-F1
#
_cell.length_a   1.000
_cell.length_b   1.000
_cell.length_c   1.000
_cell.angle_alpha   90.00
_cell.angle_beta   90.00
_cell.angle_gamma   90.00
#
_symmetry.space_group_name_H-M   'P 1'
#
loop_
_entity.id
_entity.type
_entity.pdbx_description
1 polymer ?
#
loop_
_entity_poly.entity_id
_entity_poly.type
_entity_poly.pdbx_seq_one_letter_code
_entity_poly.pdbx_strand_id
1 'polypeptide(L)'
;MRFLILIFTFISFSLFAKANEKNFFLEAKDLFDKEKYEDSKFLFHRNIVYNPKDSASYLYLAKIFKIEEDKRQEEKNIKTTLLLDPKNEEAMFLLIDMELERSNFSKADELSKDFKKICVDMCEKIASIESRLKDFERKDAS
;
A
#
# COMPACT_ATOMS: atom_id res chain seq x y z
N MET A 1 23.86 -44.11 21.53
CA MET A 1 24.01 -43.09 22.59
C MET A 1 24.48 -41.74 22.05
N ARG A 2 25.68 -41.63 21.45
CA ARG A 2 26.27 -40.35 20.99
C ARG A 2 25.50 -39.64 19.86
N PHE A 3 24.89 -40.40 18.94
CA PHE A 3 24.00 -39.85 17.88
C PHE A 3 22.65 -39.36 18.41
N LEU A 4 22.09 -40.01 19.44
CA LEU A 4 20.81 -39.60 20.04
C LEU A 4 20.95 -38.28 20.80
N ILE A 5 22.11 -38.03 21.42
CA ILE A 5 22.42 -36.76 22.09
C ILE A 5 22.52 -35.62 21.06
N LEU A 6 23.12 -35.86 19.89
CA LEU A 6 23.22 -34.87 18.81
C LEU A 6 21.86 -34.52 18.18
N ILE A 7 20.96 -35.49 18.06
CA ILE A 7 19.59 -35.26 17.60
C ILE A 7 18.81 -34.45 18.65
N PHE A 8 18.99 -34.77 19.94
CA PHE A 8 18.33 -34.05 21.03
C PHE A 8 18.82 -32.59 21.15
N THR A 9 20.11 -32.33 20.94
CA THR A 9 20.63 -30.94 20.91
C THR A 9 20.13 -30.16 19.71
N PHE A 10 20.01 -30.78 18.52
CA PHE A 10 19.48 -30.13 17.31
C PHE A 10 17.98 -29.81 17.42
N ILE A 11 17.20 -30.70 18.04
CA ILE A 11 15.77 -30.46 18.31
C ILE A 11 15.60 -29.38 19.40
N SER A 12 16.47 -29.36 20.41
CA SER A 12 16.41 -28.29 21.43
C SER A 12 16.72 -26.91 20.85
N PHE A 13 17.64 -26.80 19.88
CA PHE A 13 18.00 -25.53 19.25
C PHE A 13 16.88 -24.97 18.35
N SER A 14 16.10 -25.84 17.72
CA SER A 14 14.94 -25.45 16.90
C SER A 14 13.71 -25.04 17.73
N LEU A 15 13.65 -25.41 19.01
CA LEU A 15 12.55 -25.06 19.92
C LEU A 15 12.70 -23.68 20.60
N PHE A 16 13.88 -23.05 20.55
CA PHE A 16 14.11 -21.72 21.14
C PHE A 16 13.98 -20.54 20.16
N ALA A 17 13.66 -20.79 18.90
CA ALA A 17 13.28 -19.72 17.98
C ALA A 17 11.83 -19.27 18.25
N LYS A 18 11.56 -18.74 19.45
CA LYS A 18 10.42 -17.86 19.64
C LYS A 18 10.72 -16.60 18.83
N ALA A 19 10.24 -16.57 17.59
CA ALA A 19 10.18 -15.34 16.83
C ALA A 19 9.40 -14.35 17.68
N ASN A 20 10.10 -13.38 18.26
CA ASN A 20 9.44 -12.24 18.87
C ASN A 20 8.57 -11.66 17.77
N GLU A 21 7.26 -11.60 17.98
CA GLU A 21 6.29 -11.04 17.05
C GLU A 21 6.54 -9.52 17.01
N LYS A 22 7.69 -9.13 16.46
CA LYS A 22 8.02 -7.75 16.19
C LYS A 22 6.98 -7.30 15.19
N ASN A 23 6.16 -6.36 15.61
CA ASN A 23 5.18 -5.74 14.75
C ASN A 23 5.93 -4.78 13.80
N PHE A 24 6.49 -5.37 12.72
CA PHE A 24 7.25 -4.65 11.71
C PHE A 24 6.43 -3.54 11.07
N PHE A 25 5.11 -3.73 10.94
CA PHE A 25 4.22 -2.70 10.45
C PHE A 25 4.22 -1.45 11.35
N LEU A 26 4.03 -1.60 12.67
CA LEU A 26 4.01 -0.46 13.58
C LEU A 26 5.35 0.29 13.59
N GLU A 27 6.46 -0.44 13.58
CA GLU A 27 7.80 0.16 13.51
C GLU A 27 8.02 0.88 12.17
N ALA A 28 7.63 0.27 11.05
CA ALA A 28 7.69 0.88 9.72
C ALA A 28 6.85 2.15 9.64
N LYS A 29 5.64 2.14 10.20
CA LYS A 29 4.74 3.30 10.25
C LYS A 29 5.32 4.42 11.10
N ASP A 30 5.87 4.12 12.28
CA ASP A 30 6.53 5.13 13.13
C ASP A 30 7.72 5.79 12.40
N LEU A 31 8.49 5.02 11.64
CA LEU A 31 9.56 5.57 10.79
C LEU A 31 9.02 6.41 9.63
N PHE A 32 7.91 5.98 9.01
CA PHE A 32 7.23 6.77 7.98
C PHE A 32 6.78 8.12 8.52
N ASP A 33 6.12 8.13 9.68
CA ASP A 33 5.63 9.34 10.34
C ASP A 33 6.78 10.27 10.78
N LYS A 34 8.00 9.74 10.92
CA LYS A 34 9.26 10.48 11.18
C LYS A 34 10.04 10.83 9.91
N GLU A 35 9.44 10.63 8.73
CA GLU A 35 10.03 10.88 7.41
C GLU A 35 11.30 10.07 7.11
N LYS A 36 11.52 8.96 7.82
CA LYS A 36 12.63 8.03 7.59
C LYS A 36 12.24 7.00 6.55
N TYR A 37 12.00 7.47 5.32
CA TYR A 37 11.36 6.67 4.27
C TYR A 37 12.15 5.42 3.86
N GLU A 38 13.48 5.48 3.80
CA GLU A 38 14.30 4.31 3.45
C GLU A 38 14.20 3.18 4.51
N ASP A 39 14.34 3.54 5.79
CA ASP A 39 14.20 2.57 6.89
C ASP A 39 12.76 2.02 6.97
N SER A 40 11.78 2.91 6.78
CA SER A 40 10.36 2.57 6.73
C SER A 40 10.04 1.58 5.60
N LYS A 41 10.52 1.86 4.37
CA LYS A 41 10.38 1.01 3.18
C LYS A 41 10.96 -0.37 3.42
N PHE A 42 12.15 -0.44 4.00
CA PHE A 42 12.78 -1.72 4.36
C PHE A 42 11.93 -2.53 5.33
N LEU A 43 11.37 -1.90 6.37
CA LEU A 43 10.53 -2.60 7.34
C LEU A 43 9.14 -2.98 6.78
N PHE A 44 8.54 -2.18 5.90
CA PHE A 44 7.31 -2.59 5.21
C PHE A 44 7.54 -3.81 4.31
N HIS A 45 8.65 -3.84 3.55
CA HIS A 45 9.02 -5.04 2.80
C HIS A 45 9.23 -6.25 3.72
N ARG A 46 9.90 -6.06 4.87
CA ARG A 46 10.06 -7.11 5.87
C ARG A 46 8.72 -7.58 6.43
N ASN A 47 7.79 -6.67 6.72
CA ASN A 47 6.45 -7.02 7.19
C ASN A 47 5.74 -7.91 6.17
N ILE A 48 5.80 -7.56 4.88
CA ILE A 48 5.19 -8.33 3.80
C ILE A 48 5.78 -9.75 3.69
N VAL A 49 7.07 -9.95 3.97
CA VAL A 49 7.67 -11.30 3.98
C VAL A 49 6.98 -12.21 5.01
N TYR A 50 6.62 -11.67 6.18
CA TYR A 50 5.93 -12.42 7.23
C TYR A 50 4.39 -12.39 7.07
N ASN A 51 3.85 -11.30 6.54
CA ASN A 51 2.42 -10.98 6.44
C ASN A 51 2.07 -10.55 5.00
N PRO A 52 2.10 -11.48 4.02
CA PRO A 52 1.97 -11.14 2.59
C PRO A 52 0.60 -10.58 2.17
N LYS A 53 -0.40 -10.63 3.05
CA LYS A 53 -1.75 -10.09 2.81
C LYS A 53 -2.02 -8.77 3.55
N ASP A 54 -1.01 -8.18 4.18
CA ASP A 54 -1.17 -6.91 4.88
C ASP A 54 -1.28 -5.75 3.88
N SER A 55 -2.52 -5.42 3.51
CA SER A 55 -2.83 -4.34 2.55
C SER A 55 -2.24 -3.00 2.97
N ALA A 56 -2.20 -2.71 4.28
CA ALA A 56 -1.67 -1.47 4.82
C ALA A 56 -0.17 -1.29 4.51
N SER A 57 0.65 -2.34 4.60
CA SER A 57 2.06 -2.26 4.19
C SER A 57 2.23 -1.89 2.72
N TYR A 58 1.40 -2.45 1.84
CA TYR A 58 1.43 -2.08 0.42
C TYR A 58 1.00 -0.62 0.21
N LEU A 59 -0.01 -0.14 0.94
CA LEU A 59 -0.44 1.26 0.86
C LEU A 59 0.67 2.23 1.26
N TYR A 60 1.38 1.94 2.36
CA TYR A 60 2.50 2.76 2.77
C TYR A 60 3.68 2.69 1.81
N LEU A 61 3.99 1.52 1.24
CA LEU A 61 4.98 1.42 0.16
C LEU A 61 4.59 2.28 -1.04
N ALA A 62 3.31 2.29 -1.45
CA ALA A 62 2.84 3.18 -2.51
C ALA A 62 3.11 4.66 -2.18
N LYS A 63 2.81 5.11 -0.97
CA LYS A 63 3.10 6.48 -0.52
C LYS A 63 4.59 6.81 -0.56
N ILE A 64 5.45 5.88 -0.14
CA ILE A 64 6.91 6.06 -0.21
C ILE A 64 7.36 6.15 -1.67
N PHE A 65 6.90 5.27 -2.55
CA PHE A 65 7.28 5.31 -3.97
C PHE A 65 6.74 6.56 -4.68
N LYS A 66 5.61 7.12 -4.24
CA LYS A 66 5.14 8.45 -4.68
C LYS A 66 6.15 9.55 -4.35
N ILE A 67 6.71 9.53 -3.12
CA ILE A 67 7.75 10.49 -2.67
C ILE A 67 9.05 10.29 -3.47
N GLU A 68 9.40 9.06 -3.81
CA GLU A 68 10.58 8.70 -4.62
C GLU A 68 10.38 8.92 -6.12
N GLU A 69 9.20 9.37 -6.55
CA GLU A 69 8.80 9.52 -7.96
C GLU A 69 8.88 8.22 -8.79
N ASP A 70 8.91 7.05 -8.16
CA ASP A 70 8.85 5.74 -8.82
C ASP A 70 7.39 5.35 -9.09
N LYS A 71 6.84 5.94 -10.16
CA LYS A 71 5.45 5.70 -10.61
C LYS A 71 5.13 4.22 -10.84
N ARG A 72 6.12 3.42 -11.26
CA ARG A 72 5.92 1.99 -11.53
C ARG A 72 5.66 1.23 -10.24
N GLN A 73 6.48 1.48 -9.21
CA GLN A 73 6.31 0.82 -7.93
C GLN A 73 5.13 1.39 -7.15
N GLU A 74 4.88 2.69 -7.26
CA GLU A 74 3.68 3.33 -6.72
C GLU A 74 2.42 2.61 -7.26
N GLU A 75 2.24 2.55 -8.58
CA GLU A 75 1.06 1.95 -9.21
C GLU A 75 0.91 0.47 -8.82
N LYS A 76 2.01 -0.29 -8.80
CA LYS A 76 2.03 -1.69 -8.40
C LYS A 76 1.52 -1.88 -6.97
N ASN A 77 2.00 -1.06 -6.04
CA ASN A 77 1.64 -1.17 -4.63
C ASN A 77 0.21 -0.66 -4.36
N ILE A 78 -0.27 0.37 -5.08
CA ILE A 78 -1.67 0.80 -5.03
C ILE A 78 -2.59 -0.35 -5.48
N LYS A 79 -2.32 -0.94 -6.65
CA LYS A 79 -3.12 -2.05 -7.18
C LYS A 79 -3.08 -3.28 -6.28
N THR A 80 -1.95 -3.56 -5.64
CA THR A 80 -1.83 -4.66 -4.67
C THR A 80 -2.67 -4.38 -3.42
N THR A 81 -2.68 -3.13 -2.95
CA THR A 81 -3.55 -2.71 -1.83
C THR A 81 -5.01 -2.96 -2.18
N LEU A 82 -5.48 -2.50 -3.33
CA LEU A 82 -6.87 -2.68 -3.78
C LEU A 82 -7.24 -4.14 -4.07
N LEU A 83 -6.27 -4.98 -4.46
CA LEU A 83 -6.48 -6.41 -4.62
C LEU A 83 -6.76 -7.10 -3.27
N LEU A 84 -6.06 -6.68 -2.21
CA LEU A 84 -6.18 -7.24 -0.87
C LEU A 84 -7.33 -6.62 -0.07
N ASP A 85 -7.58 -5.32 -0.29
CA ASP A 85 -8.62 -4.52 0.35
C ASP A 85 -9.33 -3.62 -0.70
N PRO A 86 -10.34 -4.15 -1.41
CA PRO A 86 -11.04 -3.43 -2.47
C PRO A 86 -11.82 -2.19 -2.02
N LYS A 87 -12.04 -2.03 -0.71
CA LYS A 87 -12.76 -0.89 -0.13
C LYS A 87 -11.80 0.17 0.44
N ASN A 88 -10.49 0.02 0.22
CA ASN A 88 -9.52 0.98 0.70
C ASN A 88 -9.67 2.32 -0.04
N GLU A 89 -10.29 3.29 0.64
CA GLU A 89 -10.59 4.61 0.08
C GLU A 89 -9.33 5.35 -0.36
N GLU A 90 -8.28 5.30 0.46
CA GLU A 90 -7.03 6.00 0.18
C GLU A 90 -6.32 5.44 -1.05
N ALA A 91 -6.23 4.10 -1.17
CA ALA A 91 -5.65 3.46 -2.34
C ALA A 91 -6.45 3.75 -3.62
N MET A 92 -7.79 3.75 -3.54
CA MET A 92 -8.64 4.07 -4.68
C MET A 92 -8.46 5.53 -5.10
N PHE A 93 -8.40 6.46 -4.13
CA PHE A 93 -8.14 7.87 -4.40
C PHE A 93 -6.77 8.09 -5.05
N LEU A 94 -5.71 7.45 -4.54
CA LEU A 94 -4.37 7.54 -5.13
C LEU A 94 -4.33 7.02 -6.57
N LEU A 95 -5.06 5.93 -6.86
CA LEU A 95 -5.16 5.44 -8.24
C LEU A 95 -5.87 6.44 -9.15
N ILE A 96 -7.00 7.01 -8.70
CA ILE A 96 -7.74 8.04 -9.44
C ILE A 96 -6.84 9.25 -9.72
N ASP A 97 -6.11 9.72 -8.71
CA ASP A 97 -5.19 10.85 -8.82
C ASP A 97 -4.12 10.58 -9.89
N MET A 98 -3.52 9.39 -9.86
CA MET A 98 -2.55 8.94 -10.87
C MET A 98 -3.13 8.86 -12.28
N GLU A 99 -4.36 8.37 -12.45
CA GLU A 99 -5.06 8.34 -13.74
C GLU A 99 -5.33 9.75 -14.27
N LEU A 100 -5.74 10.67 -13.40
CA LEU A 100 -5.97 12.07 -13.75
C LEU A 100 -4.67 12.79 -14.13
N GLU A 101 -3.56 12.52 -13.41
CA GLU A 101 -2.24 13.08 -13.73
C GLU A 101 -1.71 12.63 -15.10
N ARG A 102 -2.00 11.39 -15.51
CA ARG A 102 -1.62 10.86 -16.83
C ARG A 102 -2.68 11.10 -17.91
N SER A 103 -3.65 11.98 -17.65
CA SER A 103 -4.74 12.33 -18.57
C SER A 103 -5.59 11.14 -19.02
N ASN A 104 -5.64 10.05 -18.23
CA ASN A 104 -6.50 8.92 -18.50
C ASN A 104 -7.89 9.14 -17.88
N PHE A 105 -8.59 10.15 -18.38
CA PHE A 105 -9.85 10.62 -17.80
C PHE A 105 -10.96 9.57 -17.86
N SER A 106 -10.96 8.70 -18.89
CA SER A 106 -11.90 7.57 -18.98
C SER A 106 -11.74 6.61 -17.80
N LYS A 107 -10.50 6.22 -17.47
CA LYS A 107 -10.25 5.33 -16.33
C LYS A 107 -10.49 6.03 -15.00
N ALA A 108 -10.13 7.31 -14.88
CA ALA A 108 -10.42 8.11 -13.70
C ALA A 108 -11.93 8.23 -13.42
N ASP A 109 -12.76 8.43 -14.45
CA ASP A 109 -14.22 8.48 -14.31
C ASP A 109 -14.82 7.13 -13.90
N GLU A 110 -14.34 6.02 -14.48
CA GLU A 110 -14.72 4.67 -14.07
C GLU A 110 -14.43 4.43 -12.57
N LEU A 111 -13.20 4.69 -12.15
CA LEU A 111 -12.77 4.51 -10.76
C LEU A 111 -13.49 5.48 -9.81
N SER A 112 -13.79 6.70 -10.24
CA SER A 112 -14.57 7.69 -9.46
C SER A 112 -15.97 7.17 -9.12
N LYS A 113 -16.62 6.49 -10.08
CA LYS A 113 -17.93 5.85 -9.83
C LYS A 113 -17.84 4.74 -8.80
N ASP A 114 -16.74 3.99 -8.79
CA ASP A 114 -16.51 2.95 -7.79
C ASP A 114 -16.15 3.54 -6.42
N PHE A 115 -15.32 4.58 -6.38
CA PHE A 115 -15.00 5.33 -5.17
C PHE A 115 -16.26 5.86 -4.46
N LYS A 116 -17.21 6.44 -5.22
CA LYS A 116 -18.52 6.89 -4.70
C LYS A 116 -19.34 5.78 -4.02
N LYS A 117 -19.16 4.52 -4.42
CA LYS A 117 -19.88 3.38 -3.83
C LYS A 117 -19.24 2.89 -2.54
N ILE A 118 -17.93 3.06 -2.40
CA ILE A 118 -17.16 2.54 -1.26
C ILE A 118 -16.82 3.60 -0.21
N CYS A 119 -16.85 4.89 -0.55
CA CYS A 119 -16.40 5.94 0.35
C CYS A 119 -17.29 6.04 1.59
N VAL A 120 -16.65 6.26 2.73
CA VAL A 120 -17.26 6.52 4.03
C VAL A 120 -16.58 7.73 4.65
N ASP A 121 -15.24 7.70 4.74
CA ASP A 121 -14.47 8.72 5.46
C ASP A 121 -13.86 9.79 4.53
N MET A 122 -13.63 9.47 3.25
CA MET A 122 -12.97 10.36 2.28
C MET A 122 -13.92 10.84 1.16
N CYS A 123 -15.24 10.80 1.38
CA CYS A 123 -16.22 11.20 0.37
C CYS A 123 -16.09 12.68 -0.06
N GLU A 124 -15.50 13.56 0.75
CA GLU A 124 -15.23 14.95 0.37
C GLU A 124 -14.29 15.07 -0.84
N LYS A 125 -13.46 14.04 -1.11
CA LYS A 125 -12.59 13.99 -2.28
C LYS A 125 -13.35 13.88 -3.61
N ILE A 126 -14.60 13.43 -3.59
CA ILE A 126 -15.44 13.32 -4.80
C ILE A 126 -15.52 14.66 -5.54
N ALA A 127 -15.74 15.75 -4.81
CA ALA A 127 -15.85 17.08 -5.43
C ALA A 127 -14.56 17.49 -6.18
N SER A 128 -13.40 17.17 -5.60
CA SER A 128 -12.09 17.42 -6.23
C SER A 128 -11.89 16.59 -7.50
N ILE A 129 -12.30 15.32 -7.49
CA ILE A 129 -12.21 14.43 -8.65
C ILE A 129 -13.10 14.94 -9.78
N GLU A 130 -14.36 15.25 -9.48
CA GLU A 130 -15.33 15.73 -10.46
C GLU A 130 -14.94 17.07 -11.07
N SER A 131 -14.36 17.98 -10.30
CA SER A 131 -13.88 19.26 -10.83
C SER A 131 -12.82 19.04 -11.91
N ARG A 132 -11.83 18.17 -11.65
CA ARG A 132 -10.76 17.86 -12.61
C ARG A 132 -11.27 17.18 -13.87
N LEU A 133 -12.26 16.29 -13.76
CA LEU A 133 -12.91 15.65 -14.91
C LEU A 133 -13.70 16.66 -15.76
N LYS A 134 -14.48 17.55 -15.14
CA LYS A 134 -15.24 18.60 -15.84
C LYS A 134 -14.34 19.60 -16.56
N ASP A 135 -13.20 19.95 -15.98
CA ASP A 135 -12.25 20.86 -16.60
C ASP A 135 -11.63 20.27 -17.87
N PHE A 136 -11.48 18.94 -17.94
CA PHE A 136 -11.10 18.23 -19.15
C PHE A 136 -12.22 18.24 -20.20
N GLU A 137 -13.45 17.89 -19.84
CA GLU A 137 -14.60 17.89 -20.78
C GLU A 137 -14.80 19.25 -21.46
N ARG A 138 -14.62 20.34 -20.72
CA ARG A 138 -14.70 21.71 -21.28
C ARG A 138 -13.58 22.01 -22.26
N LYS A 139 -12.36 21.53 -22.00
CA LYS A 139 -11.21 21.72 -22.90
C LYS A 139 -11.34 20.90 -24.18
N ASP A 140 -11.90 19.70 -24.10
CA ASP A 140 -12.15 18.84 -25.26
C ASP A 140 -13.27 19.35 -26.17
N ALA A 141 -14.24 20.08 -25.60
CA ALA A 141 -15.38 20.64 -26.33
C ALA A 141 -15.11 22.03 -26.95
N SER A 142 -13.93 22.63 -26.70
CA SER A 142 -13.53 23.97 -27.20
C SER A 142 -12.58 23.86 -28.39
#